data_AF-A0A923X209-F1
#
_entry.id   AF-A0A923X209-F1
#
_cell.length_a   1.000
_cell.length_b   1.000
_cell.length_c   1.000
_cell.angle_alpha   90.00
_cell.angle_beta   90.00
_cell.angle_gamma   90.00
#
_symmetry.space_group_name_H-M   'P 1'
#
loop_
_entity.id
_entity.type
_entity.pdbx_description
1 polymer ?
#
loop_
_entity_poly.entity_id
_entity_poly.type
_entity_poly.pdbx_seq_one_letter_code
_entity_poly.pdbx_strand_id
1 'polypeptide(L)'
;MTSAPDAVNVRPLVLADAAVFAGWASDRDFCLAADWSLDRSAAEHVSFHEQLIEAAPIGLLRLAAVHAGELVGWVDLHADGGPTRELGFLVGGRDRWGLGLGGRTAAAGVAHAFDVLELPEVWAEAVALNHASVRILERLGMDEVERGGGAAYRGAASYYRRFTLTREAWGSSRGAPN
;
A
#
# COMPACT_ATOMS: atom_id res chain seq x y z
N MET A 1 -8.00 9.99 22.80
CA MET A 1 -8.12 10.12 21.33
C MET A 1 -8.61 8.79 20.80
N THR A 2 -9.91 8.64 20.66
CA THR A 2 -10.54 7.46 20.07
C THR A 2 -10.44 7.63 18.56
N SER A 3 -9.63 6.81 17.87
CA SER A 3 -9.65 6.82 16.40
C SER A 3 -11.08 6.56 15.94
N ALA A 4 -11.56 7.29 14.92
CA ALA A 4 -12.88 7.06 14.35
C ALA A 4 -13.04 5.56 14.03
N PRO A 5 -14.20 4.94 14.34
CA PRO A 5 -14.40 3.49 14.25
C PRO A 5 -14.16 2.92 12.85
N ASP A 6 -14.14 3.76 11.81
CA ASP A 6 -13.89 3.37 10.42
C ASP A 6 -12.44 3.60 9.92
N ALA A 7 -11.54 4.12 10.75
CA ALA A 7 -10.18 4.43 10.32
C ALA A 7 -9.31 3.17 10.13
N VAL A 8 -8.34 3.27 9.22
CA VAL A 8 -7.19 2.36 9.15
C VAL A 8 -6.03 3.06 9.86
N ASN A 9 -5.40 2.37 10.81
CA ASN A 9 -4.20 2.83 11.48
C ASN A 9 -2.99 2.03 11.00
N VAL A 10 -1.81 2.64 11.01
CA VAL A 10 -0.56 1.95 10.68
C VAL A 10 0.32 1.77 11.91
N ARG A 11 1.01 0.64 12.00
CA ARG A 11 1.97 0.34 13.08
C ARG A 11 3.19 -0.44 12.56
N PRO A 12 4.33 -0.46 13.28
CA PRO A 12 5.42 -1.38 12.96
C PRO A 12 4.93 -2.83 12.88
N LEU A 13 5.58 -3.62 12.03
CA LEU A 13 5.33 -5.04 11.91
C LEU A 13 5.82 -5.77 13.16
N VAL A 14 5.14 -6.87 13.48
CA VAL A 14 5.59 -7.88 14.46
C VAL A 14 5.64 -9.24 13.77
N LEU A 15 6.48 -10.16 14.26
CA LEU A 15 6.71 -11.46 13.60
C LEU A 15 5.40 -12.24 13.36
N ALA A 16 4.44 -12.14 14.28
CA ALA A 16 3.12 -12.79 14.16
C ALA A 16 2.30 -12.31 12.94
N ASP A 17 2.58 -11.12 12.38
CA ASP A 17 1.92 -10.61 11.18
C ASP A 17 2.23 -11.46 9.95
N ALA A 18 3.39 -12.15 9.93
CA ALA A 18 3.82 -12.98 8.82
C ALA A 18 2.82 -14.09 8.49
N ALA A 19 2.27 -14.75 9.52
CA ALA A 19 1.28 -15.81 9.35
C ALA A 19 -0.04 -15.28 8.75
N VAL A 20 -0.44 -14.06 9.10
CA VAL A 20 -1.65 -13.43 8.54
C VAL A 20 -1.44 -13.06 7.08
N PHE A 21 -0.29 -12.45 6.73
CA PHE A 21 0.05 -12.12 5.35
C PHE A 21 0.13 -13.37 4.47
N ALA A 22 0.80 -14.41 4.96
CA ALA A 22 0.90 -15.68 4.28
C ALA A 22 -0.47 -16.34 4.06
N GLY A 23 -1.40 -16.19 5.00
CA GLY A 23 -2.76 -16.71 4.89
C GLY A 23 -3.52 -16.19 3.65
N TRP A 24 -3.24 -14.96 3.21
CA TRP A 24 -3.88 -14.39 2.01
C TRP A 24 -3.44 -15.07 0.72
N ALA A 25 -2.27 -15.72 0.72
CA ALA A 25 -1.78 -16.46 -0.45
C ALA A 25 -2.60 -17.70 -0.81
N SER A 26 -3.52 -18.11 0.07
CA SER A 26 -4.47 -19.21 -0.20
C SER A 26 -5.56 -18.84 -1.23
N ASP A 27 -5.80 -17.55 -1.48
CA ASP A 27 -6.75 -17.09 -2.50
C ASP A 27 -6.00 -16.79 -3.81
N ARG A 28 -6.26 -17.62 -4.83
CA ARG A 28 -5.64 -17.50 -6.16
C ARG A 28 -5.93 -16.14 -6.83
N ASP A 29 -7.16 -15.63 -6.72
CA ASP A 29 -7.54 -14.37 -7.35
C ASP A 29 -6.89 -13.18 -6.65
N PHE A 30 -6.71 -13.28 -5.33
CA PHE A 30 -5.90 -12.35 -4.57
C PHE A 30 -4.45 -12.36 -5.07
N CYS A 31 -3.83 -13.55 -5.17
CA CYS A 31 -2.44 -13.66 -5.62
C CYS A 31 -2.24 -13.07 -7.02
N LEU A 32 -3.11 -13.38 -7.98
CA LEU A 32 -3.04 -12.83 -9.34
C LEU A 32 -3.20 -11.30 -9.37
N ALA A 33 -3.94 -10.71 -8.42
CA ALA A 33 -4.12 -9.27 -8.33
C ALA A 33 -2.94 -8.56 -7.64
N ALA A 34 -2.36 -9.21 -6.64
CA ALA A 34 -1.20 -8.73 -5.88
C ALA A 34 0.14 -9.05 -6.55
N ASP A 35 0.12 -9.71 -7.70
CA ASP A 35 1.29 -10.25 -8.41
C ASP A 35 2.13 -11.21 -7.55
N TRP A 36 1.45 -12.02 -6.73
CA TRP A 36 2.06 -13.04 -5.90
C TRP A 36 2.19 -14.35 -6.67
N SER A 37 3.35 -15.01 -6.48
CA SER A 37 3.59 -16.35 -7.03
C SER A 37 2.56 -17.35 -6.51
N LEU A 38 2.07 -18.19 -7.41
CA LEU A 38 1.12 -19.27 -7.11
C LEU A 38 1.81 -20.59 -6.76
N ASP A 39 3.13 -20.66 -6.92
CA ASP A 39 3.92 -21.89 -6.77
C ASP A 39 4.53 -22.03 -5.38
N ARG A 40 4.36 -21.02 -4.51
CA ARG A 40 4.87 -21.05 -3.13
C ARG A 40 3.90 -21.77 -2.21
N SER A 41 4.45 -22.62 -1.36
CA SER A 41 3.74 -23.21 -0.23
C SER A 41 3.42 -22.17 0.85
N ALA A 42 2.45 -22.47 1.70
CA ALA A 42 2.11 -21.62 2.84
C ALA A 42 3.31 -21.37 3.77
N ALA A 43 4.14 -22.40 4.00
CA ALA A 43 5.35 -22.28 4.81
C ALA A 43 6.38 -21.32 4.19
N GLU A 44 6.57 -21.39 2.87
CA GLU A 44 7.47 -20.46 2.16
C GLU A 44 6.94 -19.02 2.19
N HIS A 45 5.62 -18.82 2.13
CA HIS A 45 5.04 -17.50 2.34
C HIS A 45 5.29 -16.97 3.74
N VAL A 46 5.13 -17.79 4.79
CA VAL A 46 5.44 -17.39 6.17
C VAL A 46 6.90 -17.00 6.29
N SER A 47 7.84 -17.88 5.89
CA SER A 47 9.28 -17.60 6.00
C SER A 47 9.70 -16.36 5.21
N PHE A 48 9.10 -16.12 4.04
CA PHE A 48 9.36 -14.91 3.27
C PHE A 48 8.95 -13.64 4.04
N HIS A 49 7.76 -13.64 4.66
CA HIS A 49 7.30 -12.49 5.44
C HIS A 49 8.08 -12.31 6.74
N GLU A 50 8.43 -13.40 7.43
CA GLU A 50 9.29 -13.34 8.63
C GLU A 50 10.65 -12.71 8.31
N GLN A 51 11.32 -13.16 7.24
CA GLN A 51 12.60 -12.58 6.82
C GLN A 51 12.50 -11.09 6.49
N LEU A 52 11.41 -10.66 5.84
CA LEU A 52 11.18 -9.26 5.53
C LEU A 52 10.93 -8.42 6.79
N ILE A 53 10.29 -8.99 7.81
CA ILE A 53 10.05 -8.31 9.10
C ILE A 53 11.34 -8.18 9.90
N GLU A 54 12.14 -9.25 9.96
CA GLU A 54 13.39 -9.27 10.74
C GLU A 54 14.50 -8.46 10.09
N ALA A 55 14.58 -8.49 8.75
CA ALA A 55 15.65 -7.89 7.97
C ALA A 55 15.09 -7.19 6.73
N ALA A 56 14.27 -6.16 6.96
CA ALA A 56 13.74 -5.33 5.88
C ALA A 56 14.87 -4.79 4.99
N PRO A 57 14.74 -4.85 3.64
CA PRO A 57 15.67 -4.24 2.73
C PRO A 57 15.93 -2.77 3.07
N ILE A 58 17.16 -2.32 2.84
CA ILE A 58 17.53 -0.90 3.02
C ILE A 58 16.59 -0.04 2.18
N GLY A 59 16.00 0.98 2.81
CA GLY A 59 15.07 1.91 2.17
C GLY A 59 13.61 1.50 2.23
N LEU A 60 13.27 0.25 2.55
CA LEU A 60 11.88 -0.17 2.74
C LEU A 60 11.42 0.08 4.18
N LEU A 61 10.40 0.93 4.34
CA LEU A 61 9.59 0.96 5.55
C LEU A 61 8.23 0.32 5.26
N ARG A 62 7.98 -0.87 5.80
CA ARG A 62 6.66 -1.52 5.76
C ARG A 62 5.96 -1.39 7.11
N LEU A 63 4.70 -0.96 7.09
CA LEU A 63 3.85 -0.83 8.26
C LEU A 63 2.60 -1.70 8.10
N ALA A 64 2.22 -2.39 9.17
CA ALA A 64 0.96 -3.13 9.23
C ALA A 64 -0.22 -2.16 9.21
N ALA A 65 -1.19 -2.40 8.33
CA ALA A 65 -2.44 -1.65 8.27
C ALA A 65 -3.52 -2.39 9.07
N VAL A 66 -4.06 -1.73 10.10
CA VAL A 66 -4.99 -2.29 11.07
C VAL A 66 -6.32 -1.55 11.02
N HIS A 67 -7.42 -2.29 10.92
CA HIS A 67 -8.78 -1.78 10.93
C HIS A 67 -9.63 -2.58 11.90
N ALA A 68 -10.38 -1.90 12.77
CA ALA A 68 -11.21 -2.54 13.80
C ALA A 68 -10.46 -3.59 14.67
N GLY A 69 -9.14 -3.37 14.90
CA GLY A 69 -8.29 -4.29 15.66
C GLY A 69 -7.72 -5.46 14.85
N GLU A 70 -8.11 -5.61 13.58
CA GLU A 70 -7.62 -6.66 12.69
C GLU A 70 -6.55 -6.15 11.74
N LEU A 71 -5.54 -6.99 11.49
CA LEU A 71 -4.56 -6.75 10.44
C LEU A 71 -5.21 -7.01 9.07
N VAL A 72 -5.39 -5.93 8.29
CA VAL A 72 -6.10 -5.97 7.00
C VAL A 72 -5.19 -5.77 5.79
N GLY A 73 -3.93 -5.37 6.01
CA GLY A 73 -3.02 -5.04 4.92
C GLY A 73 -1.68 -4.52 5.39
N TRP A 74 -0.98 -3.84 4.49
CA TRP A 74 0.19 -3.04 4.82
C TRP A 74 0.30 -1.80 3.94
N VAL A 75 1.15 -0.89 4.38
CA VAL A 75 1.67 0.25 3.62
C VAL A 75 3.17 0.09 3.50
N ASP A 76 3.71 0.39 2.32
CA ASP A 76 5.13 0.52 2.07
C ASP A 76 5.50 1.97 1.75
N LEU A 77 6.66 2.40 2.24
CA LEU A 77 7.31 3.64 1.88
C LEU A 77 8.78 3.34 1.51
N HIS A 78 9.03 3.18 0.22
CA HIS A 78 10.37 2.85 -0.31
C HIS A 78 11.15 4.13 -0.63
N ALA A 79 12.35 4.25 -0.10
CA ALA A 79 13.28 5.32 -0.48
C ALA A 79 13.97 5.00 -1.81
N ASP A 80 14.05 5.98 -2.70
CA ASP A 80 14.71 5.91 -4.01
C ASP A 80 16.07 6.65 -4.02
N GLY A 81 16.62 6.92 -2.83
CA GLY A 81 17.85 7.69 -2.64
C GLY A 81 17.65 9.21 -2.63
N GLY A 82 16.45 9.70 -2.96
CA GLY A 82 16.05 11.09 -2.84
C GLY A 82 15.34 11.42 -1.52
N PRO A 83 14.80 12.65 -1.40
CA PRO A 83 13.99 13.09 -0.26
C PRO A 83 12.53 12.59 -0.34
N THR A 84 12.16 11.84 -1.37
CA THR A 84 10.81 11.32 -1.59
C THR A 84 10.78 9.82 -1.31
N ARG A 85 9.56 9.28 -1.19
CA ARG A 85 9.36 7.83 -1.08
C ARG A 85 8.21 7.37 -1.95
N GLU A 86 8.34 6.17 -2.48
CA GLU A 86 7.28 5.45 -3.17
C GLU A 86 6.30 4.86 -2.16
N LEU A 87 5.03 5.23 -2.28
CA LEU A 87 3.91 4.66 -1.55
C LEU A 87 3.43 3.38 -2.25
N GLY A 88 3.57 2.25 -1.57
CA GLY A 88 2.88 1.00 -1.88
C GLY A 88 1.79 0.72 -0.85
N PHE A 89 0.71 0.04 -1.25
CA PHE A 89 -0.30 -0.41 -0.30
C PHE A 89 -0.97 -1.69 -0.78
N LEU A 90 -1.42 -2.50 0.19
CA LEU A 90 -2.16 -3.72 -0.09
C LEU A 90 -3.25 -3.94 0.96
N VAL A 91 -4.39 -4.47 0.53
CA VAL A 91 -5.44 -5.01 1.41
C VAL A 91 -5.61 -6.49 1.14
N GLY A 92 -5.37 -7.27 2.17
CA GLY A 92 -5.38 -8.72 2.17
C GLY A 92 -6.78 -9.31 2.27
N GLY A 93 -6.98 -10.46 1.62
CA GLY A 93 -8.27 -11.14 1.57
C GLY A 93 -9.24 -10.50 0.58
N ARG A 94 -9.72 -11.30 -0.37
CA ARG A 94 -10.67 -10.85 -1.41
C ARG A 94 -12.02 -10.42 -0.84
N ASP A 95 -12.42 -10.99 0.29
CA ASP A 95 -13.61 -10.64 1.06
C ASP A 95 -13.62 -9.18 1.55
N ARG A 96 -12.45 -8.55 1.66
CA ARG A 96 -12.28 -7.16 2.07
C ARG A 96 -12.33 -6.16 0.90
N TRP A 97 -12.33 -6.64 -0.34
CA TRP A 97 -12.36 -5.76 -1.52
C TRP A 97 -13.73 -5.10 -1.69
N GLY A 98 -13.75 -3.87 -2.21
CA GLY A 98 -14.99 -3.10 -2.38
C GLY A 98 -15.48 -2.39 -1.10
N LEU A 99 -14.89 -2.64 0.06
CA LEU A 99 -15.26 -2.01 1.35
C LEU A 99 -14.58 -0.65 1.60
N GLY A 100 -13.89 -0.10 0.59
CA GLY A 100 -13.13 1.15 0.69
C GLY A 100 -11.82 1.04 1.49
N LEU A 101 -11.45 -0.15 1.97
CA LEU A 101 -10.24 -0.36 2.78
C LEU A 101 -8.96 0.04 2.03
N GLY A 102 -8.85 -0.23 0.72
CA GLY A 102 -7.67 0.15 -0.06
C GLY A 102 -7.39 1.65 -0.01
N GLY A 103 -8.43 2.48 -0.16
CA GLY A 103 -8.31 3.93 -0.06
C GLY A 103 -7.94 4.39 1.36
N ARG A 104 -8.51 3.76 2.39
CA ARG A 104 -8.18 4.07 3.79
C ARG A 104 -6.74 3.67 4.15
N THR A 105 -6.27 2.52 3.67
CA THR A 105 -4.88 2.07 3.83
C THR A 105 -3.91 3.02 3.15
N ALA A 106 -4.17 3.39 1.89
CA ALA A 106 -3.33 4.34 1.16
C ALA A 106 -3.31 5.72 1.85
N ALA A 107 -4.47 6.22 2.29
CA ALA A 107 -4.58 7.47 3.04
C ALA A 107 -3.78 7.45 4.36
N ALA A 108 -3.82 6.33 5.10
CA ALA A 108 -3.03 6.16 6.32
C ALA A 108 -1.52 6.18 6.02
N GLY A 109 -1.11 5.64 4.88
CA GLY A 109 0.27 5.71 4.40
C GLY A 109 0.73 7.12 4.06
N VAL A 110 -0.09 7.88 3.31
CA VAL A 110 0.15 9.29 3.01
C VAL A 110 0.25 10.12 4.31
N ALA A 111 -0.68 9.91 5.24
CA ALA A 111 -0.66 10.59 6.53
C ALA A 111 0.62 10.27 7.31
N HIS A 112 1.05 9.01 7.35
CA HIS A 112 2.31 8.64 7.99
C HIS A 112 3.52 9.30 7.32
N ALA A 113 3.57 9.31 5.99
CA ALA A 113 4.65 9.94 5.24
C ALA A 113 4.80 11.44 5.55
N PHE A 114 3.70 12.17 5.70
CA PHE A 114 3.74 13.61 5.92
C PHE A 114 3.71 14.05 7.38
N ASP A 115 2.93 13.40 8.24
CA ASP A 115 2.80 13.79 9.65
C ASP A 115 3.93 13.20 10.51
N VAL A 116 4.46 12.02 10.16
CA VAL A 116 5.46 11.31 10.99
C VAL A 116 6.85 11.40 10.37
N LEU A 117 6.99 11.11 9.07
CA LEU A 117 8.29 11.17 8.39
C LEU A 117 8.64 12.56 7.85
N GLU A 118 7.67 13.49 7.89
CA GLU A 118 7.83 14.87 7.44
C GLU A 118 8.34 15.02 6.00
N LEU A 119 8.02 14.05 5.13
CA LEU A 119 8.48 14.07 3.75
C LEU A 119 7.91 15.29 3.00
N PRO A 120 8.69 15.90 2.10
CA PRO A 120 8.18 17.00 1.27
C PRO A 120 7.19 16.51 0.20
N GLU A 121 7.36 15.26 -0.27
CA GLU A 121 6.58 14.66 -1.34
C GLU A 121 6.60 13.12 -1.24
N VAL A 122 5.50 12.50 -1.68
CA VAL A 122 5.41 11.07 -1.95
C VAL A 122 5.03 10.85 -3.41
N TRP A 123 5.50 9.74 -3.97
CA TRP A 123 5.05 9.28 -5.29
C TRP A 123 4.49 7.87 -5.20
N ALA A 124 3.75 7.43 -6.20
CA ALA A 124 3.22 6.07 -6.28
C ALA A 124 3.08 5.65 -7.74
N GLU A 125 3.16 4.35 -7.99
CA GLU A 125 2.83 3.78 -9.29
C GLU A 125 1.66 2.80 -9.20
N ALA A 126 0.84 2.79 -10.25
CA ALA A 126 -0.19 1.79 -10.44
C ALA A 126 -0.19 1.33 -11.89
N VAL A 127 -0.30 0.01 -12.11
CA VAL A 127 -0.51 -0.52 -13.47
C VAL A 127 -1.83 0.05 -14.01
N ALA A 128 -1.84 0.55 -15.24
CA ALA A 128 -2.99 1.25 -15.82
C ALA A 128 -4.28 0.39 -15.84
N LEU A 129 -4.15 -0.92 -16.00
CA LEU A 129 -5.26 -1.88 -15.91
C LEU A 129 -5.73 -2.18 -14.48
N ASN A 130 -4.93 -1.85 -13.45
CA ASN A 130 -5.35 -1.89 -12.07
C ASN A 130 -6.17 -0.63 -11.72
N HIS A 131 -7.38 -0.56 -12.28
CA HIS A 131 -8.29 0.57 -12.12
C HIS A 131 -8.63 0.87 -10.65
N ALA A 132 -8.58 -0.13 -9.76
CA ALA A 132 -8.82 0.07 -8.34
C ALA A 132 -7.71 0.91 -7.70
N SER A 133 -6.44 0.56 -7.94
CA SER A 133 -5.30 1.33 -7.41
C SER A 133 -5.25 2.73 -8.01
N VAL A 134 -5.39 2.85 -9.33
CA VAL A 134 -5.47 4.13 -10.04
C VAL A 134 -6.51 5.07 -9.41
N ARG A 135 -7.74 4.60 -9.22
CA ARG A 135 -8.81 5.43 -8.63
C ARG A 135 -8.53 5.81 -7.19
N ILE A 136 -7.79 4.98 -6.45
CA ILE A 136 -7.38 5.31 -5.08
C ILE A 136 -6.38 6.46 -5.12
N LEU A 137 -5.34 6.38 -5.95
CA LEU A 137 -4.33 7.44 -6.09
C LEU A 137 -4.96 8.76 -6.54
N GLU A 138 -5.86 8.74 -7.54
CA GLU A 138 -6.61 9.92 -7.99
C GLU A 138 -7.46 10.53 -6.85
N ARG A 139 -8.15 9.70 -6.04
CA ARG A 139 -8.97 10.17 -4.91
C ARG A 139 -8.17 10.69 -3.73
N LEU A 140 -6.91 10.30 -3.60
CA LEU A 140 -5.99 10.88 -2.63
C LEU A 140 -5.53 12.29 -3.05
N GLY A 141 -5.91 12.74 -4.25
CA GLY A 141 -5.48 14.02 -4.80
C GLY A 141 -4.06 13.97 -5.34
N MET A 142 -3.54 12.77 -5.67
CA MET A 142 -2.25 12.65 -6.34
C MET A 142 -2.40 13.01 -7.82
N ASP A 143 -1.45 13.79 -8.33
CA ASP A 143 -1.41 14.19 -9.74
C ASP A 143 -0.66 13.14 -10.55
N GLU A 144 -1.22 12.71 -11.69
CA GLU A 144 -0.49 11.87 -12.64
C GLU A 144 0.54 12.70 -13.40
N VAL A 145 1.81 12.30 -13.32
CA VAL A 145 2.92 13.07 -13.87
C VAL A 145 3.60 12.40 -15.06
N GLU A 146 3.61 11.06 -15.11
CA GLU A 146 4.25 10.33 -16.20
C GLU A 146 3.63 8.96 -16.47
N ARG A 147 3.85 8.52 -17.71
CA ARG A 147 3.67 7.13 -18.11
C ARG A 147 4.99 6.38 -17.86
N GLY A 148 4.96 5.44 -16.94
CA GLY A 148 6.08 4.55 -16.63
C GLY A 148 6.26 3.41 -17.63
N GLY A 149 7.12 2.47 -17.26
CA GLY A 149 7.51 1.33 -18.08
C GLY A 149 6.38 0.34 -18.38
N GLY A 150 6.64 -0.60 -19.29
CA GLY A 150 5.73 -1.71 -19.57
C GLY A 150 5.53 -2.60 -18.34
N ALA A 151 4.30 -3.05 -18.14
CA ALA A 151 3.90 -3.88 -17.01
C ALA A 151 2.90 -4.95 -17.46
N ALA A 152 2.55 -5.87 -16.57
CA ALA A 152 1.41 -6.75 -16.75
C ALA A 152 0.48 -6.65 -15.54
N TYR A 153 -0.82 -6.85 -15.76
CA TYR A 153 -1.78 -6.99 -14.68
C TYR A 153 -2.68 -8.19 -14.98
N ARG A 154 -2.66 -9.19 -14.09
CA ARG A 154 -3.41 -10.45 -14.26
C ARG A 154 -3.16 -11.10 -15.63
N GLY A 155 -1.89 -11.08 -16.08
CA GLY A 155 -1.46 -11.66 -17.36
C GLY A 155 -1.71 -10.81 -18.60
N ALA A 156 -2.38 -9.66 -18.48
CA ALA A 156 -2.58 -8.73 -19.60
C ALA A 156 -1.49 -7.65 -19.64
N ALA A 157 -0.90 -7.44 -20.82
CA ALA A 157 0.10 -6.38 -21.02
C ALA A 157 -0.49 -4.98 -20.78
N SER A 158 0.28 -4.13 -20.13
CA SER A 158 -0.10 -2.78 -19.70
C SER A 158 1.17 -1.93 -19.47
N TYR A 159 1.05 -0.87 -18.68
CA TYR A 159 2.13 0.03 -18.30
C TYR A 159 1.83 0.67 -16.94
N TYR A 160 2.85 1.20 -16.26
CA TYR A 160 2.67 1.96 -15.03
C TYR A 160 2.23 3.40 -15.30
N ARG A 161 1.31 3.90 -14.48
CA ARG A 161 1.01 5.33 -14.34
C ARG A 161 1.63 5.80 -13.03
N ARG A 162 2.40 6.88 -13.08
CA ARG A 162 3.06 7.45 -11.90
C ARG A 162 2.33 8.70 -11.43
N PHE A 163 2.18 8.78 -10.13
CA PHE A 163 1.49 9.85 -9.44
C PHE A 163 2.39 10.48 -8.38
N THR A 164 2.22 11.77 -8.11
CA THR A 164 2.92 12.48 -7.02
C THR A 164 1.94 13.27 -6.17
N LEU A 165 2.32 13.51 -4.91
CA LEU A 165 1.60 14.37 -3.98
C LEU A 165 2.59 15.08 -3.09
N THR A 166 2.52 16.40 -3.04
CA THR A 166 3.33 17.22 -2.14
C THR A 166 2.64 17.39 -0.79
N ARG A 167 3.42 17.62 0.27
CA ARG A 167 2.89 17.93 1.60
C ARG A 167 1.99 19.17 1.61
N GLU A 168 2.31 20.16 0.77
CA GLU A 168 1.53 21.39 0.61
C GLU A 168 0.15 21.12 -0.02
N ALA A 169 0.11 20.38 -1.12
CA ALA A 169 -1.15 20.01 -1.78
C ALA A 169 -2.04 19.15 -0.86
N TRP A 170 -1.42 18.23 -0.12
CA TRP A 170 -2.12 17.44 0.89
C TRP A 170 -2.68 18.26 2.06
N GLY A 171 -1.92 19.25 2.56
CA GLY A 171 -2.41 20.15 3.59
C GLY A 171 -3.60 21.00 3.13
N SER A 172 -3.57 21.45 1.88
CA SER A 172 -4.63 22.27 1.28
C SER A 172 -5.94 21.50 1.12
N SER A 173 -5.88 20.21 0.78
CA SER A 173 -7.08 19.36 0.64
C SER A 173 -7.75 19.01 1.97
N ARG A 174 -6.99 18.99 3.08
CA ARG A 174 -7.54 18.81 4.44
C ARG A 174 -8.17 20.08 5.01
N GLY A 175 -7.76 21.26 4.53
CA GLY A 175 -8.23 22.57 4.99
C GLY A 175 -9.45 23.11 4.24
N ALA A 176 -9.83 22.50 3.12
CA ALA A 176 -11.03 22.89 2.39
C ALA A 176 -12.29 22.43 3.16
N PRO A 177 -13.20 23.34 3.56
CA PRO A 177 -14.51 22.93 4.05
C PRO A 177 -15.30 22.28 2.90
N ASN A 178 -15.87 21.11 3.17
CA ASN A 178 -16.92 20.51 2.34
C ASN A 178 -18.13 21.45 2.22
#